data_AF-A0A7M3S7I4-F1
#
_entry.id   AF-A0A7M3S7I4-F1
#
_cell.length_a   1.000
_cell.length_b   1.000
_cell.length_c   1.000
_cell.angle_alpha   90.00
_cell.angle_beta   90.00
_cell.angle_gamma   90.00
#
_symmetry.space_group_name_H-M   'P 1'
#
loop_
_entity.id
_entity.type
_entity.pdbx_description
1 polymer ?
#
loop_
_entity_poly.entity_id
_entity_poly.type
_entity_poly.pdbx_seq_one_letter_code
_entity_poly.pdbx_strand_id
1 'polypeptide(L)'
;PHVLEARMARSFPAAERYLSMFPAGVGALVAGGVSFCASSLMAVLLGLSLVDESLLLKTTLGGSPLVWYLTVATVVFGVSHTFTTTTSPFLVNGDSEEAMMQLSAETHYFPKEWRGRCESYDVRDEFLSLYPFKGILLLQECLSVIMAPYILCVSLPRISREILLFVRSHTLTLPQAGAVCRFAEFDFKEYGHDVKMERS
;
A
#
# COMPACT_ATOMS: atom_id res chain seq x y z
N PRO A 1 -21.78 1.18 2.27
CA PRO A 1 -20.53 0.39 2.44
C PRO A 1 -20.23 -0.48 1.21
N HIS A 2 -21.13 -1.39 0.83
CA HIS A 2 -20.91 -2.35 -0.28
C HIS A 2 -20.64 -1.71 -1.65
N VAL A 3 -21.26 -0.56 -1.96
CA VAL A 3 -21.04 0.15 -3.25
C VAL A 3 -19.59 0.64 -3.37
N LEU A 4 -19.02 1.18 -2.29
CA LEU A 4 -17.65 1.66 -2.27
C LEU A 4 -16.66 0.50 -2.36
N GLU A 5 -16.89 -0.57 -1.59
CA GLU A 5 -16.05 -1.78 -1.62
C GLU A 5 -16.03 -2.43 -3.00
N ALA A 6 -17.18 -2.51 -3.68
CA ALA A 6 -17.28 -3.05 -5.03
C ALA A 6 -16.46 -2.22 -6.04
N ARG A 7 -16.47 -0.89 -5.93
CA ARG A 7 -15.66 0.02 -6.77
C ARG A 7 -14.17 -0.14 -6.47
N MET A 8 -13.79 -0.17 -5.19
CA MET A 8 -12.40 -0.38 -4.77
C MET A 8 -11.87 -1.73 -5.29
N ALA A 9 -12.66 -2.80 -5.17
CA ALA A 9 -12.29 -4.13 -5.66
C ALA A 9 -12.04 -4.15 -7.17
N ARG A 10 -12.83 -3.43 -7.96
CA ARG A 10 -12.65 -3.27 -9.42
C ARG A 10 -11.43 -2.43 -9.76
N SER A 11 -11.08 -1.47 -8.91
CA SER A 11 -9.96 -0.55 -9.13
C SER A 11 -8.58 -1.18 -8.89
N PHE A 12 -8.47 -2.20 -8.02
CA PHE A 12 -7.19 -2.84 -7.68
C PHE A 12 -6.36 -3.34 -8.87
N PRO A 13 -6.89 -4.10 -9.85
CA PRO A 13 -6.09 -4.53 -10.99
C PRO A 13 -5.56 -3.36 -11.83
N ALA A 14 -6.32 -2.27 -11.96
CA ALA A 14 -5.86 -1.07 -12.66
C ALA A 14 -4.75 -0.34 -11.87
N ALA A 15 -4.86 -0.29 -10.54
CA ALA A 15 -3.84 0.28 -9.66
C ALA A 15 -2.52 -0.52 -9.72
N GLU A 16 -2.60 -1.86 -9.66
CA GLU A 16 -1.42 -2.72 -9.78
C GLU A 16 -0.78 -2.61 -11.17
N ARG A 17 -1.59 -2.51 -12.23
CA ARG A 17 -1.10 -2.26 -13.59
C ARG A 17 -0.34 -0.94 -13.67
N TYR A 18 -0.88 0.16 -13.13
CA TYR A 18 -0.21 1.46 -13.08
C TYR A 18 1.13 1.38 -12.33
N LEU A 19 1.16 0.78 -11.14
CA LEU A 19 2.39 0.68 -10.34
C LEU A 19 3.45 -0.20 -11.00
N SER A 20 3.06 -1.24 -11.73
CA SER A 20 4.00 -2.12 -12.44
C SER A 20 4.67 -1.49 -13.67
N MET A 21 4.17 -0.35 -14.15
CA MET A 21 4.81 0.42 -15.22
C MET A 21 6.10 1.11 -14.73
N PHE A 22 6.21 1.38 -13.43
CA PHE A 22 7.41 2.00 -12.87
C PHE A 22 8.51 0.95 -12.66
N PRO A 23 9.76 1.26 -13.06
CA PRO A 23 10.85 0.32 -12.89
C PRO A 23 11.11 0.04 -11.42
N ALA A 24 11.49 -1.20 -11.13
CA ALA A 24 11.85 -1.61 -9.80
C ALA A 24 13.08 -0.83 -9.33
N GLY A 25 12.96 -0.15 -8.18
CA GLY A 25 14.03 0.69 -7.62
C GLY A 25 15.21 -0.11 -7.07
N VAL A 26 16.16 0.58 -6.44
CA VAL A 26 17.38 -0.01 -5.84
C VAL A 26 17.09 -1.19 -4.91
N GLY A 27 15.94 -1.18 -4.23
CA GLY A 27 15.51 -2.29 -3.36
C GLY A 27 15.39 -3.63 -4.09
N ALA A 28 14.91 -3.66 -5.33
CA ALA A 28 14.82 -4.89 -6.10
C ALA A 28 16.19 -5.43 -6.54
N LEU A 29 17.14 -4.53 -6.82
CA LEU A 29 18.52 -4.92 -7.13
C LEU A 29 19.20 -5.57 -5.92
N VAL A 30 19.06 -4.97 -4.73
CA VAL A 30 19.58 -5.52 -3.47
C VAL A 30 18.91 -6.86 -3.16
N ALA A 31 17.58 -6.94 -3.29
CA ALA A 31 16.84 -8.19 -3.11
C ALA A 31 17.30 -9.28 -4.08
N GLY A 32 17.67 -8.93 -5.31
CA GLY A 32 18.29 -9.83 -6.29
C GLY A 32 19.64 -10.39 -5.84
N GLY A 33 20.50 -9.52 -5.31
CA GLY A 33 21.76 -9.96 -4.72
C GLY A 33 21.56 -10.91 -3.54
N VAL A 34 20.65 -10.58 -2.63
CA VAL A 34 20.35 -11.39 -1.45
C VAL A 34 19.72 -12.73 -1.84
N SER A 35 18.78 -12.75 -2.78
CA SER A 35 18.15 -14.00 -3.25
C SER A 35 19.17 -14.91 -3.95
N PHE A 36 20.11 -14.35 -4.71
CA PHE A 36 21.22 -15.10 -5.29
C PHE A 36 22.14 -15.74 -4.24
N CYS A 37 22.58 -14.97 -3.24
CA CYS A 37 23.40 -15.51 -2.15
C CYS A 37 22.66 -16.57 -1.32
N ALA A 38 21.40 -16.31 -0.96
CA ALA A 38 20.58 -17.23 -0.18
C ALA A 38 20.29 -18.52 -0.94
N SER A 39 19.98 -18.45 -2.24
CA SER A 39 19.74 -19.62 -3.08
C SER A 39 21.01 -20.46 -3.29
N SER A 40 22.18 -19.84 -3.42
CA SER A 40 23.46 -20.56 -3.50
C SER A 40 23.74 -21.37 -2.23
N LEU A 41 23.58 -20.75 -1.05
CA LEU A 41 23.72 -21.44 0.24
C LEU A 41 22.68 -22.57 0.40
N MET A 42 21.42 -22.29 0.05
CA MET A 42 20.34 -23.28 0.08
C MET A 42 20.64 -24.47 -0.84
N ALA A 43 21.13 -24.22 -2.06
CA ALA A 43 21.46 -25.27 -3.03
C ALA A 43 22.60 -26.17 -2.54
N VAL A 44 23.64 -25.60 -1.90
CA VAL A 44 24.73 -26.39 -1.32
C VAL A 44 24.22 -27.26 -0.17
N LEU A 45 23.42 -26.71 0.74
CA LEU A 45 22.86 -27.46 1.87
C LEU A 45 21.90 -28.57 1.43
N LEU A 46 21.05 -28.30 0.42
CA LEU A 46 20.19 -29.32 -0.19
C LEU A 46 21.01 -30.37 -0.93
N GLY A 47 22.09 -29.99 -1.62
CA GLY A 47 22.99 -30.94 -2.27
C GLY A 47 23.63 -31.91 -1.26
N LEU A 48 24.10 -31.40 -0.12
CA LEU A 48 24.61 -32.22 0.98
C LEU A 48 23.54 -33.16 1.55
N SER A 49 22.29 -32.67 1.68
CA SER A 49 21.15 -33.47 2.12
C SER A 49 20.89 -34.68 1.22
N LEU A 50 21.07 -34.53 -0.09
CA LEU A 50 20.82 -35.61 -1.05
C LEU A 50 21.90 -36.71 -1.00
N VAL A 51 23.11 -36.37 -0.56
CA VAL A 51 24.20 -37.33 -0.40
C VAL A 51 24.05 -38.10 0.91
N ASP A 52 23.78 -37.40 2.01
CA ASP A 52 23.56 -38.03 3.31
C ASP A 52 22.67 -37.14 4.20
N GLU A 53 21.43 -37.59 4.42
CA GLU A 53 20.45 -36.91 5.29
C GLU A 53 20.95 -36.79 6.73
N SER A 54 21.81 -37.70 7.17
CA SER A 54 22.35 -37.71 8.54
C SER A 54 23.21 -36.48 8.81
N LEU A 55 23.83 -35.90 7.78
CA LEU A 55 24.68 -34.72 7.92
C LEU A 55 23.89 -33.48 8.30
N LEU A 56 22.64 -33.34 7.84
CA LEU A 56 21.77 -32.20 8.18
C LEU A 56 21.36 -32.23 9.66
N LEU A 57 21.04 -33.41 10.18
CA LEU A 57 20.50 -33.58 11.54
C LEU A 57 21.59 -33.72 12.62
N LYS A 58 22.69 -34.42 12.33
CA LYS A 58 23.73 -34.70 13.34
C LYS A 58 24.86 -33.67 13.37
N THR A 59 25.13 -33.00 12.26
CA THR A 59 26.26 -32.06 12.22
C THR A 59 25.82 -30.73 12.82
N THR A 60 26.45 -30.34 13.92
CA THR A 60 26.26 -29.02 14.54
C THR A 60 27.38 -28.10 14.09
N LEU A 61 27.06 -27.05 13.33
CA LEU A 61 28.00 -26.00 12.97
C LEU A 61 27.75 -24.81 13.89
N GLY A 62 28.75 -24.40 14.67
CA GLY A 62 28.63 -23.23 15.57
C GLY A 62 27.53 -23.35 16.64
N GLY A 63 27.14 -24.57 17.03
CA GLY A 63 26.15 -24.83 18.08
C GLY A 63 24.69 -24.97 17.58
N SER A 64 24.42 -24.81 16.29
CA SER A 64 23.09 -25.06 15.69
C SER A 64 23.16 -26.17 14.64
N PRO A 65 22.08 -26.98 14.46
CA PRO A 65 22.02 -27.99 13.41
C PRO A 65 21.98 -27.34 12.02
N LEU A 66 22.53 -28.01 10.99
CA LEU A 66 22.52 -27.46 9.61
C LEU A 66 21.10 -27.17 9.09
N VAL A 67 20.09 -27.92 9.54
CA VAL A 67 18.68 -27.66 9.22
C VAL A 67 18.26 -26.24 9.60
N TRP A 68 18.78 -25.68 10.69
CA TRP A 68 18.48 -24.31 11.08
C TRP A 68 18.94 -23.30 10.02
N TYR A 69 20.17 -23.46 9.52
CA TYR A 69 20.69 -22.61 8.44
C TYR A 69 19.92 -22.79 7.14
N LEU A 70 19.50 -24.02 6.81
CA LEU A 70 18.65 -24.29 5.65
C LEU A 70 17.31 -23.53 5.77
N THR A 71 16.64 -23.63 6.93
CA THR A 71 15.35 -22.94 7.14
C THR A 71 15.50 -21.42 7.03
N VAL A 72 16.54 -20.84 7.62
CA VAL A 72 16.82 -19.41 7.53
C VAL A 72 17.11 -19.00 6.08
N ALA A 73 17.94 -19.77 5.36
CA ALA A 73 18.25 -19.49 3.95
C ALA A 73 17.01 -19.57 3.06
N THR A 74 16.13 -20.55 3.27
CA THR A 74 14.86 -20.68 2.54
C THR A 74 13.90 -19.52 2.82
N VAL A 75 13.77 -19.10 4.09
CA VAL A 75 12.92 -17.95 4.45
C VAL A 75 13.47 -16.66 3.83
N VAL A 76 14.78 -16.41 3.94
CA VAL A 76 15.44 -15.23 3.34
C VAL A 76 15.30 -15.24 1.82
N PHE A 77 15.49 -16.40 1.17
CA PHE A 77 15.28 -16.55 -0.26
C PHE A 77 13.82 -16.25 -0.64
N GLY A 78 12.85 -16.85 0.06
CA GLY A 78 11.43 -16.67 -0.23
C GLY A 78 11.02 -15.19 -0.13
N VAL A 79 11.42 -14.50 0.93
CA VAL A 79 11.14 -13.06 1.08
C VAL A 79 11.84 -12.26 -0.01
N SER A 80 13.14 -12.45 -0.23
CA SER A 80 13.90 -11.65 -1.20
C SER A 80 13.42 -11.89 -2.64
N HIS A 81 13.04 -13.12 -2.97
CA HIS A 81 12.56 -13.49 -4.30
C HIS A 81 11.25 -12.77 -4.66
N THR A 82 10.34 -12.56 -3.69
CA THR A 82 9.09 -11.82 -3.95
C THR A 82 9.33 -10.39 -4.44
N PHE A 83 10.39 -9.73 -3.96
CA PHE A 83 10.75 -8.38 -4.43
C PHE A 83 11.35 -8.38 -5.84
N THR A 84 12.04 -9.45 -6.22
CA THR A 84 12.69 -9.57 -7.55
C THR A 84 11.74 -9.98 -8.67
N THR A 85 10.65 -10.68 -8.36
CA THR A 85 9.65 -11.09 -9.36
C THR A 85 8.68 -9.97 -9.74
N THR A 86 8.87 -8.75 -9.22
CA THR A 86 8.10 -7.59 -9.65
C THR A 86 8.26 -7.44 -11.17
N THR A 87 7.14 -7.61 -11.89
CA THR A 87 7.04 -7.73 -13.35
C THR A 87 7.95 -6.73 -14.04
N SER A 88 8.76 -7.21 -15.00
CA SER A 88 9.62 -6.33 -15.78
C SER A 88 8.77 -5.23 -16.45
N PRO A 89 9.08 -3.94 -16.27
CA PRO A 89 8.28 -2.84 -16.81
C PRO A 89 8.21 -2.87 -18.34
N PHE A 90 9.19 -3.52 -18.98
CA PHE A 90 9.24 -3.71 -20.43
C PHE A 90 8.12 -4.61 -21.00
N LEU A 91 7.44 -5.41 -20.17
CA LEU A 91 6.33 -6.25 -20.63
C LEU A 91 5.00 -5.51 -20.63
N VAL A 92 4.91 -4.38 -19.92
CA VAL A 92 3.68 -3.59 -19.79
C VAL A 92 3.68 -2.52 -20.88
N ASN A 93 3.25 -2.91 -22.07
CA ASN A 93 2.95 -1.94 -23.13
C ASN A 93 1.68 -1.16 -22.74
N GLY A 94 1.79 0.16 -22.58
CA GLY A 94 0.66 1.06 -22.37
C GLY A 94 1.07 2.41 -21.81
N ASP A 95 0.25 3.42 -22.06
CA ASP A 95 0.46 4.76 -21.53
C ASP A 95 0.05 4.81 -20.05
N SER A 96 0.93 5.34 -19.20
CA SER A 96 0.63 5.48 -17.75
C SER A 96 -0.61 6.33 -17.49
N GLU A 97 -0.89 7.27 -18.40
CA GLU A 97 -2.08 8.11 -18.34
C GLU A 97 -3.36 7.31 -18.59
N GLU A 98 -3.37 6.37 -19.54
CA GLU A 98 -4.53 5.51 -19.81
C GLU A 98 -4.84 4.60 -18.60
N ALA A 99 -3.80 4.02 -17.98
CA ALA A 99 -3.98 3.21 -16.77
C ALA A 99 -4.57 4.03 -15.61
N MET A 100 -4.11 5.27 -15.43
CA MET A 100 -4.64 6.18 -14.42
C MET A 100 -6.06 6.66 -14.75
N MET A 101 -6.40 6.86 -16.03
CA MET A 101 -7.77 7.15 -16.47
C MET A 101 -8.71 5.98 -16.16
N GLN A 102 -8.30 4.74 -16.43
CA GLN A 102 -9.09 3.55 -16.09
C GLN A 102 -9.29 3.43 -14.58
N LEU A 103 -8.25 3.72 -13.80
CA LEU A 103 -8.33 3.71 -12.33
C LEU A 103 -9.30 4.78 -11.82
N SER A 104 -9.16 6.02 -12.30
CA SER A 104 -10.01 7.13 -11.91
C SER A 104 -11.46 6.99 -12.37
N ALA A 105 -11.72 6.24 -13.44
CA ALA A 105 -13.08 5.89 -13.83
C ALA A 105 -13.81 5.06 -12.73
N GLU A 106 -13.09 4.23 -11.98
CA GLU A 106 -13.67 3.45 -10.89
C GLU A 106 -13.63 4.20 -9.55
N THR A 107 -12.56 4.94 -9.24
CA THR A 107 -12.42 5.67 -7.95
C THR A 107 -13.09 7.04 -7.94
N HIS A 108 -13.34 7.63 -9.12
CA HIS A 108 -13.78 9.02 -9.34
C HIS A 108 -12.81 10.09 -8.80
N TYR A 109 -11.59 9.70 -8.40
CA TYR A 109 -10.59 10.62 -7.87
C TYR A 109 -9.47 10.83 -8.90
N PHE A 110 -9.33 12.04 -9.42
CA PHE A 110 -8.23 12.41 -10.32
C PHE A 110 -7.84 13.89 -10.17
N PRO A 111 -6.87 14.19 -9.29
CA PRO A 111 -6.36 15.54 -9.06
C PRO A 111 -5.91 16.21 -10.36
N LYS A 112 -6.10 17.53 -10.45
CA LYS A 112 -5.70 18.30 -11.64
C LYS A 112 -4.19 18.26 -11.84
N GLU A 113 -3.45 18.10 -10.75
CA GLU A 113 -2.00 18.03 -10.68
C GLU A 113 -1.44 16.77 -11.36
N TRP A 114 -2.21 15.69 -11.45
CA TRP A 114 -1.75 14.42 -12.03
C TRP A 114 -1.85 14.40 -13.55
N ARG A 115 -2.72 15.24 -14.12
CA ARG A 115 -3.00 15.32 -15.57
C ARG A 115 -1.72 15.62 -16.35
N GLY A 116 -1.42 14.80 -17.36
CA GLY A 116 -0.20 14.91 -18.16
C GLY A 116 1.12 14.67 -17.42
N ARG A 117 1.08 14.22 -16.16
CA ARG A 117 2.28 13.92 -15.33
C ARG A 117 2.24 12.54 -14.68
N CYS A 118 1.35 11.65 -15.14
CA CYS A 118 1.15 10.32 -14.57
C CYS A 118 2.40 9.42 -14.61
N GLU A 119 3.40 9.75 -15.44
CA GLU A 119 4.68 9.03 -15.52
C GLU A 119 5.71 9.50 -14.48
N SER A 120 5.45 10.60 -13.77
CA SER A 120 6.37 11.13 -12.76
C SER A 120 6.33 10.29 -11.47
N TYR A 121 7.49 10.13 -10.85
CA TYR A 121 7.61 9.53 -9.53
C TYR A 121 6.87 10.31 -8.44
N ASP A 122 6.71 11.63 -8.61
CA ASP A 122 5.95 12.45 -7.65
C ASP A 122 4.48 12.01 -7.58
N VAL A 123 3.87 11.75 -8.75
CA VAL A 123 2.47 11.29 -8.85
C VAL A 123 2.35 9.85 -8.32
N ARG A 124 3.33 9.00 -8.61
CA ARG A 124 3.40 7.65 -8.04
C ARG A 124 3.43 7.68 -6.52
N ASP A 125 4.25 8.53 -5.92
CA ASP A 125 4.42 8.59 -4.47
C ASP A 125 3.18 9.20 -3.79
N GLU A 126 2.54 10.19 -4.40
CA GLU A 126 1.25 10.71 -3.95
C GLU A 126 0.16 9.62 -4.06
N PHE A 127 0.14 8.85 -5.15
CA PHE A 127 -0.76 7.73 -5.30
C PHE A 127 -0.52 6.62 -4.26
N LEU A 128 0.74 6.28 -3.96
CA LEU A 128 1.12 5.32 -2.92
C LEU A 128 0.73 5.77 -1.51
N SER A 129 0.50 7.07 -1.28
CA SER A 129 -0.08 7.56 -0.02
C SER A 129 -1.55 7.16 0.15
N LEU A 130 -2.29 7.01 -0.96
CA LEU A 130 -3.67 6.55 -1.00
C LEU A 130 -3.77 5.03 -1.09
N TYR A 131 -2.80 4.40 -1.77
CA TYR A 131 -2.69 2.95 -1.94
C TYR A 131 -1.37 2.43 -1.34
N PRO A 132 -1.23 2.41 0.00
CA PRO A 132 -0.01 2.00 0.65
C PRO A 132 0.22 0.48 0.52
N PHE A 133 1.48 0.07 0.56
CA PHE A 133 1.84 -1.34 0.61
C PHE A 133 1.29 -2.01 1.88
N LYS A 134 0.86 -3.28 1.76
CA LYS A 134 0.30 -4.05 2.87
C LYS A 134 1.21 -4.12 4.10
N GLY A 135 2.54 -4.16 3.91
CA GLY A 135 3.49 -4.15 5.02
C GLY A 135 3.51 -2.81 5.78
N ILE A 136 3.38 -1.69 5.07
CA ILE A 136 3.26 -0.36 5.67
C ILE A 136 1.94 -0.24 6.42
N LEU A 137 0.84 -0.75 5.84
CA LEU A 137 -0.47 -0.76 6.48
C LEU A 137 -0.43 -1.54 7.80
N LEU A 138 0.17 -2.73 7.82
CA LEU A 138 0.32 -3.53 9.04
C LEU A 138 1.13 -2.79 10.12
N LEU A 139 2.24 -2.15 9.73
CA LEU A 139 3.02 -1.34 10.66
C LEU A 139 2.21 -0.16 11.21
N GLN A 140 1.44 0.52 10.37
CA GLN A 140 0.57 1.61 10.76
C GLN A 140 -0.52 1.12 11.72
N GLU A 141 -1.11 -0.07 11.52
CA GLU A 141 -2.05 -0.67 12.44
C GLU A 141 -1.41 -0.93 13.81
N CYS A 142 -0.20 -1.49 13.86
CA CYS A 142 0.53 -1.67 15.12
C CYS A 142 0.80 -0.33 15.83
N LEU A 143 1.25 0.68 15.08
CA LEU A 143 1.51 2.02 15.61
C LEU A 143 0.21 2.71 16.07
N SER A 144 -0.92 2.45 15.40
CA SER A 144 -2.22 3.05 15.74
C SER A 144 -2.69 2.69 17.14
N VAL A 145 -2.39 1.47 17.61
CA VAL A 145 -2.73 1.01 18.97
C VAL A 145 -2.06 1.90 20.03
N ILE A 146 -0.82 2.32 19.78
CA ILE A 146 -0.04 3.16 20.69
C ILE A 146 -0.41 4.64 20.51
N MET A 147 -0.64 5.09 19.28
CA MET A 147 -0.90 6.50 18.96
C MET A 147 -2.34 6.92 19.26
N ALA A 148 -3.32 6.03 19.17
CA ALA A 148 -4.73 6.32 19.43
C ALA A 148 -4.99 6.98 20.81
N PRO A 149 -4.51 6.43 21.96
CA PRO A 149 -4.73 7.08 23.25
C PRO A 149 -4.07 8.46 23.33
N TYR A 150 -2.90 8.65 22.71
CA TYR A 150 -2.23 9.95 22.65
C TYR A 150 -3.05 10.98 21.85
N ILE A 151 -3.54 10.59 20.67
CA ILE A 151 -4.38 11.44 19.83
C ILE A 151 -5.66 11.82 20.59
N LEU A 152 -6.33 10.88 21.25
CA LEU A 152 -7.58 11.11 21.97
C LEU A 152 -7.40 11.97 23.24
N CYS A 153 -6.32 11.77 24.00
CA CYS A 153 -6.12 12.46 25.27
C CYS A 153 -5.43 13.83 25.11
N VAL A 154 -4.61 14.01 24.08
CA VAL A 154 -3.76 15.21 23.93
C VAL A 154 -4.13 16.03 22.70
N SER A 155 -4.20 15.41 21.52
CA SER A 155 -4.41 16.15 20.27
C SER A 155 -5.86 16.58 20.08
N LEU A 156 -6.81 15.66 20.26
CA LEU A 156 -8.25 15.91 20.03
C LEU A 156 -8.82 17.01 20.94
N PRO A 157 -8.51 17.08 22.25
CA PRO A 157 -9.02 18.15 23.11
C PRO A 157 -8.53 19.53 22.70
N ARG A 158 -7.31 19.63 22.15
CA ARG A 158 -6.73 20.91 21.69
C ARG A 158 -7.48 21.49 20.48
N ILE A 159 -7.95 20.64 19.57
CA ILE A 159 -8.71 21.06 18.37
C ILE A 159 -10.23 20.99 18.55
N SER A 160 -10.71 20.59 19.73
CA SER A 160 -12.14 20.37 20.01
C SER A 160 -13.03 21.56 19.67
N ARG A 161 -12.56 22.79 19.91
CA ARG A 161 -13.29 24.02 19.58
C ARG A 161 -13.55 24.15 18.07
N GLU A 162 -12.56 23.86 17.23
CA GLU A 162 -12.69 23.93 15.78
C GLU A 162 -13.66 22.87 15.26
N ILE A 163 -13.60 21.65 15.82
CA ILE A 163 -14.54 20.57 15.49
C ILE A 163 -15.98 21.00 15.82
N LEU A 164 -16.22 21.57 17.01
CA LEU A 164 -17.54 22.05 17.41
C LEU A 164 -18.04 23.19 16.51
N LEU A 165 -17.16 24.10 16.13
CA LEU A 165 -17.48 25.17 15.19
C LEU A 165 -17.84 24.60 13.81
N PHE A 166 -17.10 23.62 13.31
CA PHE A 166 -17.40 22.95 12.06
C PHE A 166 -18.77 22.26 12.10
N VAL A 167 -19.03 21.45 13.13
CA VAL A 167 -20.32 20.76 13.29
C VAL A 167 -21.47 21.76 13.34
N ARG A 168 -21.35 22.83 14.14
CA ARG A 168 -22.41 23.85 14.25
C ARG A 168 -22.67 24.59 12.94
N SER A 169 -21.62 24.90 12.18
CA SER A 169 -21.73 25.66 10.92
C SER A 169 -22.15 24.80 9.73
N HIS A 170 -21.95 23.48 9.78
CA HIS A 170 -22.22 22.55 8.68
C HIS A 170 -23.31 21.52 9.00
N THR A 171 -24.16 21.78 10.01
CA THR A 171 -25.35 20.96 10.28
C THR A 171 -26.59 21.65 9.70
N LEU A 172 -27.33 20.93 8.86
CA LEU A 172 -28.64 21.33 8.34
C LEU A 172 -29.71 20.35 8.84
N THR A 173 -30.88 20.86 9.21
CA THR A 173 -32.00 20.02 9.65
C THR A 173 -33.03 19.87 8.54
N LEU A 174 -33.13 18.67 7.98
CA LEU A 174 -34.11 18.33 6.94
C LEU A 174 -35.40 17.80 7.59
N PRO A 175 -36.59 18.19 7.09
CA PRO A 175 -37.87 17.76 7.65
C PRO A 175 -38.06 16.24 7.74
N GLN A 176 -37.44 15.46 6.85
CA GLN A 176 -37.63 14.01 6.78
C GLN A 176 -36.45 13.18 7.32
N ALA A 177 -35.23 13.76 7.37
CA ALA A 177 -34.01 13.06 7.74
C ALA A 177 -33.38 13.54 9.06
N GLY A 178 -33.84 14.68 9.60
CA GLY A 178 -33.28 15.29 10.80
C GLY A 178 -31.98 16.05 10.51
N ALA A 179 -31.09 16.13 11.51
CA ALA A 179 -29.81 16.83 11.40
C ALA A 179 -28.82 16.04 10.54
N VAL A 180 -28.44 16.59 9.40
CA VAL A 180 -27.45 16.02 8.48
C VAL A 180 -26.28 16.97 8.29
N CYS A 181 -25.15 16.41 7.85
CA CYS A 181 -24.05 17.23 7.35
C CYS A 181 -24.50 17.90 6.06
N ARG A 182 -24.31 19.22 5.97
CA ARG A 182 -24.63 20.06 4.80
C ARG A 182 -24.11 19.48 3.47
N PHE A 183 -22.90 18.92 3.47
CA PHE A 183 -22.31 18.31 2.28
C PHE A 183 -23.03 17.05 1.79
N ALA A 184 -23.80 16.37 2.66
CA ALA A 184 -24.56 15.19 2.31
C ALA A 184 -25.86 15.49 1.54
N GLU A 185 -26.26 16.77 1.44
CA GLU A 185 -27.38 17.22 0.60
C GLU A 185 -27.01 17.22 -0.89
N PHE A 186 -25.72 17.19 -1.23
CA PHE A 186 -25.21 17.25 -2.61
C PHE A 186 -25.69 18.50 -3.39
N ASP A 187 -25.87 19.64 -2.72
CA ASP A 187 -26.13 20.90 -3.42
C ASP A 187 -24.82 21.47 -4.02
N PHE A 188 -24.54 21.06 -5.24
CA PHE A 188 -23.37 21.50 -6.00
C PHE A 188 -23.44 22.97 -6.45
N LYS A 189 -24.61 23.62 -6.41
CA LYS A 189 -24.73 25.03 -6.78
C LYS A 189 -24.25 25.94 -5.67
N GLU A 190 -24.53 25.56 -4.42
CA GLU A 190 -24.15 26.34 -3.25
C GLU A 190 -22.72 26.01 -2.80
N TYR A 191 -22.28 24.75 -2.91
CA TYR A 191 -21.00 24.27 -2.34
C TYR A 191 -20.03 23.64 -3.35
N GLY A 192 -20.32 23.68 -4.65
CA GLY A 192 -19.47 23.06 -5.67
C GLY A 192 -18.06 23.66 -5.77
N HIS A 193 -17.87 24.90 -5.31
CA HIS A 193 -16.57 25.59 -5.27
C HIS A 193 -15.78 25.37 -3.98
N ASP A 194 -16.34 24.67 -2.99
CA ASP A 194 -15.56 24.32 -1.80
C ASP A 194 -14.47 23.33 -2.19
N VAL A 195 -13.23 23.60 -1.77
CA VAL A 195 -12.04 22.79 -2.12
C VAL A 195 -12.23 21.30 -1.76
N LYS A 196 -13.06 21.01 -0.76
CA LYS A 196 -13.41 19.64 -0.35
C LYS A 196 -14.34 18.92 -1.33
N MET A 197 -15.24 19.65 -1.98
CA MET A 197 -16.14 19.14 -3.03
C MET A 197 -15.43 19.10 -4.39
N GLU A 198 -14.52 20.06 -4.67
CA GLU A 198 -13.75 20.09 -5.93
C GLU A 198 -12.70 18.97 -6.04
N ARG A 199 -12.25 18.42 -4.91
CA ARG A 199 -11.25 17.33 -4.84
C ARG A 199 -11.88 15.94 -4.68
N SER A 200 -13.18 15.86 -4.47
CA SER A 200 -13.91 14.59 -4.27
C SER A 200 -14.48 14.05 -5.57
#